data_AF-A0A5C8MPY0-F1
#
_entry.id   AF-A0A5C8MPY0-F1
#
_cell.length_a   1.000
_cell.length_b   1.000
_cell.length_c   1.000
_cell.angle_alpha   90.00
_cell.angle_beta   90.00
_cell.angle_gamma   90.00
#
_symmetry.space_group_name_H-M   'P 1'
#
loop_
_entity.id
_entity.type
_entity.pdbx_description
1 polymer ?
#
loop_
_entity_poly.entity_id
_entity_poly.type
_entity_poly.pdbx_seq_one_letter_code
_entity_poly.pdbx_strand_id
1 'polypeptide(L)'
;MKRAFGTLQKVGKALMLPVAILPAAGILLAFGNALKNPALTDRIPALKADWVVLVSNVMEQAGGIVFSNLSLLFAVGVAIGLAGGDGVAGLAAIIGYLIMNITM
;
A
#
# COMPACT_ATOMS: atom_id res chain seq x y z
N MET A 1 -0.72 30.10 17.39
CA MET A 1 0.00 29.54 16.22
C MET A 1 0.88 28.33 16.54
N LYS A 2 1.76 28.36 17.58
CA LYS A 2 2.66 27.23 17.89
C LYS A 2 1.97 25.87 18.11
N ARG A 3 0.78 25.85 18.73
CA ARG A 3 0.02 24.61 18.98
C ARG A 3 -0.56 23.98 17.71
N ALA A 4 -1.15 24.79 16.82
CA ALA A 4 -1.71 24.31 15.55
C ALA A 4 -0.62 23.72 14.63
N PHE A 5 0.53 24.39 14.56
CA PHE A 5 1.69 23.89 13.82
C PHE A 5 2.19 22.54 14.37
N GLY A 6 2.25 22.38 15.70
CA GLY A 6 2.62 21.12 16.33
C GLY A 6 1.65 19.97 16.01
N THR A 7 0.34 20.22 15.95
CA THR A 7 -0.65 19.20 15.57
C THR A 7 -0.49 18.79 14.11
N LEU A 8 -0.32 19.75 13.19
CA LEU A 8 -0.08 19.48 11.77
C LEU A 8 1.21 18.66 11.56
N GLN A 9 2.26 18.94 12.33
CA GLN A 9 3.50 18.16 12.29
C GLN A 9 3.28 16.69 12.73
N LYS A 10 2.46 16.45 13.75
CA LYS A 10 2.09 15.09 14.18
C LYS A 10 1.30 14.35 13.11
N VAL A 11 0.36 15.02 12.45
CA VAL A 11 -0.40 14.44 11.32
C VAL A 11 0.55 14.08 10.18
N GLY A 12 1.45 14.99 9.79
CA GLY A 12 2.46 14.71 8.77
C GLY A 12 3.35 13.51 9.11
N LYS A 13 3.77 13.39 10.38
CA LYS A 13 4.55 12.24 10.86
C LYS A 13 3.75 10.94 10.82
N ALA A 14 2.46 10.98 11.18
CA ALA A 14 1.59 9.81 11.15
C ALA A 14 1.38 9.28 9.73
N LEU A 15 1.29 10.17 8.74
CA LEU A 15 1.17 9.82 7.32
C LEU A 15 2.42 9.13 6.75
N MET A 16 3.59 9.23 7.39
CA MET A 16 4.81 8.58 6.90
C MET A 16 4.75 7.05 6.99
N LEU A 17 4.02 6.51 7.98
CA LEU A 17 3.94 5.06 8.20
C LEU A 17 3.34 4.30 7.00
N PRO A 18 2.16 4.68 6.45
CA PRO A 18 1.62 4.02 5.26
C PRO A 18 2.39 4.38 3.99
N VAL A 19 3.01 5.57 3.89
CA VAL A 19 3.82 5.94 2.71
C VAL A 19 5.06 5.05 2.58
N ALA A 20 5.63 4.57 3.69
CA ALA A 20 6.82 3.74 3.69
C ALA A 20 6.66 2.39 2.96
N ILE A 21 5.44 1.86 2.80
CA ILE A 21 5.20 0.59 2.10
C ILE A 21 5.07 0.76 0.57
N LEU A 22 4.77 1.97 0.09
CA LEU A 22 4.51 2.24 -1.33
C LEU A 22 5.70 1.94 -2.25
N PRO A 23 6.97 2.20 -1.89
CA PRO A 23 8.10 1.86 -2.74
C PRO A 23 8.22 0.35 -2.99
N ALA A 24 8.06 -0.46 -1.95
CA ALA A 24 8.13 -1.92 -2.08
C ALA A 24 6.97 -2.45 -2.95
N ALA A 25 5.75 -1.95 -2.70
CA ALA A 25 4.58 -2.29 -3.51
C ALA A 25 4.75 -1.87 -4.98
N GLY A 26 5.29 -0.68 -5.22
CA GLY A 26 5.55 -0.16 -6.56
C GLY A 26 6.58 -0.99 -7.32
N ILE A 27 7.66 -1.42 -6.67
CA ILE A 27 8.67 -2.30 -7.26
C ILE A 27 8.03 -3.64 -7.63
N LEU A 28 7.29 -4.28 -6.71
CA LEU A 28 6.63 -5.56 -6.98
C LEU A 28 5.66 -5.47 -8.16
N LEU A 29 4.83 -4.42 -8.18
CA LEU A 29 3.87 -4.18 -9.25
C LEU A 29 4.56 -3.91 -10.60
N ALA A 30 5.61 -3.08 -10.61
CA ALA A 30 6.34 -2.72 -11.81
C ALA A 30 7.08 -3.92 -12.42
N PHE A 31 7.78 -4.71 -11.60
CA PHE A 31 8.48 -5.90 -12.08
C PHE A 31 7.50 -6.99 -12.51
N GLY A 32 6.42 -7.23 -11.75
CA GLY A 32 5.38 -8.18 -12.12
C GLY A 32 4.77 -7.87 -13.50
N ASN A 33 4.48 -6.59 -13.77
CA ASN A 33 4.01 -6.13 -15.07
C ASN A 33 5.08 -6.21 -16.17
N ALA A 34 6.32 -5.79 -15.87
CA ALA A 34 7.40 -5.76 -16.84
C ALA A 34 7.73 -7.16 -17.38
N LEU A 35 7.76 -8.18 -16.51
CA LEU A 35 8.04 -9.57 -16.91
C LEU A 35 6.98 -10.18 -17.83
N LYS A 36 5.79 -9.60 -17.90
CA LYS A 36 4.68 -10.03 -18.78
C LYS A 36 4.55 -9.18 -20.04
N ASN A 37 5.31 -8.10 -20.16
CA ASN A 37 5.21 -7.18 -21.27
C ASN A 37 5.51 -7.91 -22.60
N PRO A 38 4.59 -7.95 -23.58
CA PRO A 38 4.78 -8.62 -24.86
C PRO A 38 6.11 -8.25 -25.56
N ALA A 39 6.52 -6.98 -25.47
CA ALA A 39 7.76 -6.51 -26.08
C ALA A 39 9.02 -7.15 -25.48
N LEU A 40 8.99 -7.52 -24.20
CA LEU A 40 10.09 -8.21 -23.51
C LEU A 40 9.99 -9.72 -23.71
N THR A 41 8.78 -10.25 -23.61
CA THR A 41 8.49 -11.68 -23.73
C THR A 41 8.74 -12.20 -25.16
N ASP A 42 8.58 -11.37 -26.19
CA ASP A 42 8.90 -11.72 -27.58
C ASP A 42 10.41 -11.68 -27.87
N ARG A 43 11.17 -10.89 -27.11
CA ARG A 43 12.64 -10.85 -27.19
C ARG A 43 13.30 -11.94 -26.35
N ILE A 44 12.68 -12.33 -25.24
CA ILE A 44 13.19 -13.33 -24.29
C ILE A 44 12.12 -14.41 -24.09
N PRO A 45 12.14 -15.49 -24.92
CA PRO A 45 11.14 -16.56 -24.83
C PRO A 45 11.14 -17.29 -23.49
N ALA A 46 12.24 -17.26 -22.74
CA ALA A 46 12.34 -17.84 -21.40
C ALA A 46 11.36 -17.21 -20.39
N LEU A 47 10.91 -15.97 -20.63
CA LEU A 47 9.89 -15.30 -19.80
C LEU A 47 8.48 -15.89 -19.99
N LYS A 48 8.24 -16.65 -21.07
CA LYS A 48 6.97 -17.38 -21.29
C LYS A 48 6.86 -18.66 -20.47
N ALA A 49 7.92 -19.07 -19.77
CA ALA A 49 7.88 -20.28 -18.98
C ALA A 49 6.84 -20.16 -17.85
N ASP A 50 6.06 -21.22 -17.65
CA ASP A 50 4.91 -21.23 -16.72
C ASP A 50 5.30 -20.78 -15.30
N TRP A 51 6.49 -21.15 -14.82
CA TRP A 51 6.99 -20.76 -13.51
C TRP A 51 7.31 -19.27 -13.41
N VAL A 52 7.79 -18.63 -14.49
CA VAL A 52 8.08 -17.18 -14.54
C VAL A 52 6.77 -16.38 -14.59
N VAL A 53 5.79 -16.87 -15.36
CA VAL A 53 4.46 -16.28 -15.42
C VAL A 53 3.77 -16.37 -14.04
N LEU A 54 3.90 -17.50 -13.35
CA LEU A 54 3.38 -17.65 -11.98
C LEU A 54 4.01 -16.63 -11.02
N VAL A 55 5.34 -16.52 -11.00
CA VAL A 55 6.04 -15.58 -10.11
C VAL A 55 5.68 -14.13 -10.43
N SER A 56 5.65 -13.74 -11.71
CA SER A 56 5.27 -12.39 -12.13
C SER A 56 3.80 -12.06 -11.79
N ASN A 57 2.88 -13.04 -11.85
CA ASN A 57 1.50 -12.90 -11.36
C ASN A 57 1.46 -12.61 -9.87
N VAL A 58 2.18 -13.38 -9.07
CA VAL A 58 2.24 -13.17 -7.61
C VAL A 58 2.84 -11.80 -7.28
N MET A 59 3.93 -11.40 -7.94
CA MET A 59 4.56 -10.09 -7.74
C MET A 59 3.59 -8.94 -8.07
N GLU A 60 2.92 -9.00 -9.21
CA GLU A 60 1.97 -7.97 -9.62
C GLU A 60 0.81 -7.84 -8.64
N GLN A 61 0.20 -8.96 -8.25
CA GLN A 61 -0.92 -8.97 -7.30
C GLN A 61 -0.51 -8.49 -5.90
N ALA A 62 0.66 -8.93 -5.42
CA ALA A 62 1.19 -8.52 -4.12
C ALA A 62 1.51 -7.02 -4.07
N GLY A 63 2.00 -6.43 -5.16
CA GLY A 63 2.16 -4.98 -5.26
C GLY A 63 0.81 -4.26 -5.40
N GLY A 64 -0.08 -4.78 -6.25
CA GLY A 64 -1.37 -4.17 -6.56
C GLY A 64 -2.30 -4.03 -5.36
N ILE A 65 -2.35 -5.04 -4.48
CA ILE A 65 -3.28 -5.04 -3.32
C ILE A 65 -3.05 -3.84 -2.39
N VAL A 66 -1.80 -3.36 -2.29
CA VAL A 66 -1.44 -2.19 -1.48
C VAL A 66 -2.07 -0.92 -2.06
N PHE A 67 -1.97 -0.73 -3.37
CA PHE A 67 -2.56 0.43 -4.04
C PHE A 67 -4.10 0.36 -4.05
N SER A 68 -4.68 -0.84 -4.20
CA SER A 68 -6.13 -1.05 -4.15
C SER A 68 -6.74 -0.75 -2.78
N ASN A 69 -5.98 -0.88 -1.69
CA ASN A 69 -6.45 -0.67 -0.32
C ASN A 69 -5.77 0.54 0.34
N LEU A 70 -5.27 1.49 -0.46
CA LEU A 70 -4.48 2.62 0.03
C LEU A 70 -5.28 3.48 1.02
N SER A 71 -6.58 3.68 0.79
CA SER A 71 -7.46 4.40 1.71
C SER A 71 -7.52 3.76 3.10
N LEU A 72 -7.69 2.43 3.16
CA LEU A 72 -7.71 1.67 4.42
C LEU A 72 -6.34 1.74 5.12
N LEU A 73 -5.24 1.54 4.38
CA LEU A 73 -3.89 1.62 4.92
C LEU A 73 -3.59 3.00 5.52
N PHE A 74 -4.04 4.07 4.86
CA PHE A 74 -3.92 5.43 5.40
C PHE A 74 -4.80 5.66 6.63
N ALA A 75 -6.04 5.17 6.65
CA ALA A 75 -6.92 5.28 7.81
C ALA A 75 -6.27 4.64 9.07
N VAL A 76 -5.74 3.42 8.92
CA VAL A 76 -5.06 2.69 9.99
C VAL A 76 -3.76 3.37 10.39
N GLY A 77 -2.90 3.69 9.41
CA GLY A 77 -1.60 4.29 9.67
C GLY A 77 -1.68 5.66 10.36
N VAL A 78 -2.65 6.49 9.96
CA VAL A 78 -2.90 7.79 10.59
C VAL A 78 -3.40 7.61 12.03
N ALA A 79 -4.33 6.69 12.27
CA ALA A 79 -4.85 6.45 13.62
C ALA A 79 -3.75 5.97 14.58
N ILE A 80 -2.94 5.00 14.17
CA ILE A 80 -1.80 4.51 14.96
C ILE A 80 -0.78 5.62 15.19
N GLY A 81 -0.42 6.37 14.14
CA GLY A 81 0.57 7.44 14.23
C GLY A 81 0.14 8.60 15.13
N LEU A 82 -1.16 8.94 15.15
CA LEU A 82 -1.71 9.97 16.04
C LEU A 82 -1.90 9.47 17.48
N ALA A 83 -2.15 8.17 17.66
CA ALA A 83 -2.29 7.53 18.97
C ALA A 83 -0.94 7.16 19.63
N GLY A 84 0.19 7.55 19.03
CA GLY A 84 1.50 7.27 19.60
C GLY A 84 1.94 5.80 19.48
N GLY A 85 1.42 5.07 18.49
CA GLY A 85 1.78 3.67 18.25
C GLY A 85 0.85 2.64 18.89
N ASP A 86 -0.29 3.08 19.46
CA ASP A 86 -1.27 2.16 20.03
C ASP A 86 -1.98 1.34 18.93
N GLY A 87 -1.82 0.01 18.98
CA GLY A 87 -2.45 -0.92 18.05
C GLY A 87 -3.98 -0.94 18.15
N VAL A 88 -4.55 -0.59 19.32
CA VAL A 88 -6.00 -0.49 19.50
C VAL A 88 -6.59 0.60 18.58
N ALA A 89 -5.87 1.71 18.38
CA ALA A 89 -6.28 2.75 17.46
C ALA A 89 -6.34 2.27 16.01
N GLY A 90 -5.43 1.35 15.62
CA GLY A 90 -5.46 0.72 14.31
C GLY A 90 -6.70 -0.14 14.10
N LEU A 91 -7.05 -0.99 15.07
CA LEU A 91 -8.26 -1.81 15.01
C LEU A 91 -9.54 -0.94 14.96
N ALA A 92 -9.60 0.10 15.79
CA ALA A 92 -10.72 1.04 15.79
C ALA A 92 -10.86 1.75 14.43
N ALA A 93 -9.74 2.13 13.80
CA ALA A 93 -9.74 2.75 12.48
C ALA A 93 -10.23 1.80 11.37
N ILE A 94 -9.89 0.50 11.43
CA ILE A 94 -10.43 -0.48 10.47
C ILE A 94 -11.96 -0.53 10.58
N ILE A 95 -12.48 -0.71 11.79
CA ILE A 95 -13.93 -0.80 12.01
C ILE A 95 -14.62 0.51 11.61
N GLY A 96 -14.06 1.67 11.99
CA GLY A 96 -14.59 2.98 11.62
C GLY A 96 -14.60 3.21 10.10
N TYR A 97 -13.54 2.81 9.39
CA TYR A 97 -13.46 2.88 7.94
C TYR A 97 -14.52 2.00 7.27
N LEU A 98 -14.70 0.76 7.74
CA LEU A 98 -15.69 -0.16 7.20
C LEU A 98 -17.13 0.32 7.44
N ILE A 99 -17.42 0.84 8.63
CA ILE A 99 -18.73 1.45 8.92
C ILE A 99 -18.97 2.63 7.97
N MET A 100 -18.01 3.55 7.87
CA MET A 100 -18.12 4.73 7.01
C MET A 100 -18.43 4.33 5.56
N ASN A 101 -17.72 3.35 5.01
CA ASN A 101 -17.86 2.89 3.62
C ASN A 101 -19.20 2.21 3.29
N ILE A 102 -19.96 1.77 4.30
CA ILE A 102 -21.32 1.22 4.10
C ILE A 102 -22.38 2.30 4.36
N THR A 103 -22.11 3.25 5.24
CA THR A 103 -23.09 4.28 5.64
C THR A 103 -23.12 5.52 4.76
N MET A 104 -22.03 5.83 4.04
CA MET A 104 -21.84 7.01 3.22
C MET A 104 -21.50 6.61 1.79
#